data_AF-A0A816T9K8-F1
#
_entry.id   AF-A0A816T9K8-F1
#
_cell.length_a   1.000
_cell.length_b   1.000
_cell.length_c   1.000
_cell.angle_alpha   90.00
_cell.angle_beta   90.00
_cell.angle_gamma   90.00
#
_symmetry.space_group_name_H-M   'P 1'
#
loop_
_entity.id
_entity.type
_entity.pdbx_description
1 polymer ?
#
loop_
_entity_poly.entity_id
_entity_poly.type
_entity_poly.pdbx_seq_one_letter_code
_entity_poly.pdbx_strand_id
1 'polypeptide(L)'
;MKALTDRFVPQQRSPSPPTHLVSSDSEHSDNKCTLWSTSSSVSQPYREPSSTSGRKQLCAATWTSFVKKVSMASGAIKRFQDRVLGPNRTGLPSTTSDFWLLGVCYKLSDDEETDDGSVVAALKQDFSSRILMTYRKGFEPIKDTSYTSDVNWGCMIRSSQMLFAQALLFHRLGRSWRNKNSEVSSVQPEQEYLETLEPFGDSEASAFSIHNLILVGESYGLAAGSWVGPYAICRSWESLACKKRKQSDSLPMAIHIVSGSEDGERGGAPVLCIEDVIKSCVEFSRGEDEWAPLLLLVPLVLGLDRVNPRYIPSLKATFTFPQSLGVLGGKPGASTYIVGVQEDNGFYLDPHDVQQVVTVNKETLDVVDTSSYHCNVLRYVPLESLDPSLALGFYCRDKGAFDDLCLRASTLAEESKGAPLFTVTQTHSLVNHHSSCEFVEDREEEHGEEDDWQLL
;
A
#
# COMPACT_ATOMS: atom_id res chain seq x y z
N MET A 1 -50.15 20.06 -19.05
CA MET A 1 -51.49 19.71 -19.56
C MET A 1 -51.36 18.42 -20.37
N LYS A 2 -52.18 17.41 -20.04
CA LYS A 2 -52.70 16.24 -20.82
C LYS A 2 -51.77 15.57 -21.86
N ALA A 3 -51.27 14.33 -21.68
CA ALA A 3 -51.91 12.99 -21.53
C ALA A 3 -52.31 12.31 -22.86
N LEU A 4 -51.84 11.06 -23.05
CA LEU A 4 -52.43 9.85 -23.72
C LEU A 4 -51.27 8.89 -24.11
N THR A 5 -50.87 7.82 -23.41
CA THR A 5 -51.45 6.47 -23.11
C THR A 5 -51.93 5.65 -24.32
N ASP A 6 -51.25 4.53 -24.62
CA ASP A 6 -51.68 3.11 -24.43
C ASP A 6 -50.95 2.14 -25.40
N ARG A 7 -50.18 1.15 -24.90
CA ARG A 7 -50.49 -0.27 -24.58
C ARG A 7 -50.61 -1.23 -25.78
N PHE A 8 -49.73 -2.26 -25.82
CA PHE A 8 -50.06 -3.60 -26.35
C PHE A 8 -49.08 -4.69 -25.83
N VAL A 9 -49.55 -5.51 -24.87
CA VAL A 9 -49.17 -6.90 -24.48
C VAL A 9 -50.45 -7.44 -23.82
N PRO A 10 -50.99 -8.68 -24.07
CA PRO A 10 -50.34 -9.93 -23.66
C PRO A 10 -50.71 -11.23 -24.42
N GLN A 11 -49.93 -12.31 -24.20
CA GLN A 11 -50.49 -13.60 -23.75
C GLN A 11 -49.42 -14.59 -23.26
N GLN A 12 -49.62 -15.09 -22.05
CA GLN A 12 -48.96 -16.24 -21.42
C GLN A 12 -49.67 -17.55 -21.81
N ARG A 13 -48.94 -18.67 -21.82
CA ARG A 13 -49.41 -19.99 -21.34
C ARG A 13 -48.23 -20.84 -20.84
N SER A 14 -48.42 -21.46 -19.68
CA SER A 14 -47.63 -22.49 -18.98
C SER A 14 -48.62 -23.59 -18.50
N PRO A 15 -48.27 -24.69 -17.77
CA PRO A 15 -47.05 -25.52 -17.65
C PRO A 15 -47.30 -27.08 -17.61
N SER A 16 -46.20 -27.86 -17.54
CA SER A 16 -46.01 -29.21 -16.89
C SER A 16 -46.47 -30.50 -17.63
N PRO A 17 -46.03 -31.76 -17.27
CA PRO A 17 -45.29 -32.24 -16.07
C PRO A 17 -44.14 -33.29 -16.35
N PRO A 18 -43.52 -33.94 -15.32
CA PRO A 18 -42.20 -34.57 -15.36
C PRO A 18 -42.21 -36.11 -15.41
N THR A 19 -41.04 -36.75 -15.54
CA THR A 19 -40.88 -38.19 -15.27
C THR A 19 -39.55 -38.48 -14.58
N HIS A 20 -39.61 -39.45 -13.68
CA HIS A 20 -38.68 -39.80 -12.60
C HIS A 20 -38.17 -41.25 -12.83
N LEU A 21 -37.05 -41.61 -12.16
CA LEU A 21 -36.54 -42.98 -11.85
C LEU A 21 -35.75 -43.65 -13.01
N VAL A 22 -34.67 -44.44 -12.83
CA VAL A 22 -34.01 -45.02 -11.65
C VAL A 22 -32.59 -45.53 -12.03
N SER A 23 -31.77 -45.72 -10.99
CA SER A 23 -30.42 -46.28 -10.85
C SER A 23 -29.99 -47.50 -11.71
N SER A 24 -28.68 -47.63 -11.92
CA SER A 24 -27.96 -48.90 -11.69
C SER A 24 -26.46 -48.68 -11.43
N ASP A 25 -25.97 -49.30 -10.36
CA ASP A 25 -24.57 -49.50 -10.01
C ASP A 25 -23.88 -50.48 -10.97
N SER A 26 -22.56 -50.33 -11.17
CA SER A 26 -21.53 -51.33 -10.78
C SER A 26 -20.21 -51.22 -11.58
N GLU A 27 -19.14 -51.06 -10.79
CA GLU A 27 -17.86 -51.77 -10.81
C GLU A 27 -16.77 -51.56 -11.90
N HIS A 28 -15.60 -51.23 -11.34
CA HIS A 28 -14.23 -51.70 -11.64
C HIS A 28 -13.60 -51.48 -13.03
N SER A 29 -12.52 -50.69 -13.03
CA SER A 29 -11.20 -51.26 -13.34
C SER A 29 -10.06 -50.46 -12.69
N ASP A 30 -9.17 -51.22 -12.07
CA ASP A 30 -7.91 -50.81 -11.46
C ASP A 30 -6.95 -50.18 -12.49
N ASN A 31 -6.11 -49.25 -12.01
CA ASN A 31 -4.68 -49.33 -12.33
C ASN A 31 -3.83 -48.68 -11.22
N LYS A 32 -3.15 -49.57 -10.49
CA LYS A 32 -2.01 -49.29 -9.62
C LYS A 32 -0.81 -48.82 -10.45
N CYS A 33 -0.02 -47.91 -9.90
CA CYS A 33 1.44 -48.06 -9.97
C CYS A 33 2.10 -47.48 -8.71
N THR A 34 3.19 -48.12 -8.32
CA THR A 34 3.66 -48.36 -6.96
C THR A 34 4.68 -47.35 -6.43
N LEU A 35 4.60 -47.18 -5.11
CA LEU A 35 5.62 -46.74 -4.14
C LEU A 35 7.04 -47.24 -4.43
N TRP A 36 8.03 -46.40 -4.10
CA TRP A 36 9.18 -46.81 -3.28
C TRP A 36 9.39 -45.84 -2.13
N SER A 37 9.37 -46.40 -0.93
CA SER A 37 9.67 -45.79 0.36
C SER A 37 10.97 -46.40 0.88
N THR A 38 11.86 -45.57 1.43
CA THR A 38 12.86 -46.03 2.41
C THR A 38 12.58 -45.36 3.74
N SER A 39 12.20 -46.20 4.69
CA SER A 39 11.94 -45.97 6.10
C SER A 39 13.22 -45.82 6.92
N SER A 40 13.15 -45.01 7.98
CA SER A 40 13.81 -45.33 9.24
C SER A 40 12.99 -44.78 10.41
N SER A 41 12.33 -45.72 11.11
CA SER A 41 11.55 -45.56 12.33
C SER A 41 12.43 -45.61 13.57
N VAL A 42 12.15 -44.77 14.57
CA VAL A 42 12.42 -45.09 15.98
C VAL A 42 11.20 -44.73 16.82
N SER A 43 10.80 -45.70 17.64
CA SER A 43 9.57 -45.86 18.41
C SER A 43 9.51 -45.03 19.71
N GLN A 44 8.27 -44.75 20.14
CA GLN A 44 7.83 -44.08 21.37
C GLN A 44 8.24 -44.81 22.67
N PRO A 45 7.94 -44.24 23.85
CA PRO A 45 6.70 -44.71 24.48
C PRO A 45 5.82 -43.62 25.11
N TYR A 46 4.52 -43.83 24.92
CA TYR A 46 3.40 -43.28 25.69
C TYR A 46 3.48 -43.69 27.18
N ARG A 47 3.08 -42.78 28.08
CA ARG A 47 2.66 -43.10 29.46
C ARG A 47 1.39 -42.32 29.79
N GLU A 48 0.37 -43.02 30.28
CA GLU A 48 -0.87 -42.47 30.83
C GLU A 48 -0.65 -41.74 32.18
N PRO A 49 -1.56 -40.81 32.57
CA PRO A 49 -1.37 -39.98 33.75
C PRO A 49 -1.97 -40.59 35.02
N SER A 50 -1.18 -40.58 36.10
CA SER A 50 -1.66 -40.83 37.47
C SER A 50 -1.88 -39.51 38.21
N SER A 51 -3.07 -39.37 38.80
CA SER A 51 -3.46 -38.31 39.72
C SER A 51 -2.60 -38.25 40.97
N THR A 52 -2.13 -37.06 41.38
CA THR A 52 -2.17 -36.58 42.77
C THR A 52 -1.74 -35.11 42.86
N SER A 53 -2.36 -34.41 43.81
CA SER A 53 -2.27 -32.98 44.07
C SER A 53 -0.86 -32.49 44.45
N GLY A 54 -0.44 -31.34 43.92
CA GLY A 54 0.77 -30.65 44.37
C GLY A 54 0.86 -29.23 43.82
N ARG A 55 0.21 -28.28 44.50
CA ARG A 55 0.31 -26.84 44.23
C ARG A 55 1.74 -26.37 44.52
N LYS A 56 2.53 -25.96 43.52
CA LYS A 56 3.77 -25.16 43.67
C LYS A 56 4.24 -24.53 42.34
N GLN A 57 4.00 -23.22 42.23
CA GLN A 57 4.94 -22.18 41.77
C GLN A 57 5.88 -22.50 40.58
N LEU A 58 5.45 -22.16 39.36
CA LEU A 58 6.32 -22.00 38.19
C LEU A 58 6.10 -20.60 37.62
N CYS A 59 6.99 -19.66 37.91
CA CYS A 59 6.99 -18.33 37.31
C CYS A 59 8.44 -17.84 37.17
N ALA A 60 8.73 -17.09 36.10
CA ALA A 60 9.98 -16.40 35.73
C ALA A 60 11.00 -17.07 34.77
N ALA A 61 11.18 -18.40 34.73
CA ALA A 61 12.25 -19.01 33.92
C ALA A 61 11.93 -19.15 32.41
N THR A 62 10.66 -19.38 32.05
CA THR A 62 10.26 -19.58 30.65
C THR A 62 10.17 -18.25 29.88
N TRP A 63 9.62 -17.20 30.53
CA TRP A 63 9.46 -15.86 29.95
C TRP A 63 10.78 -15.22 29.51
N THR A 64 11.84 -15.34 30.31
CA THR A 64 13.15 -14.76 29.96
C THR A 64 13.79 -15.43 28.75
N SER A 65 13.53 -16.72 28.50
CA SER A 65 14.03 -17.42 27.30
C SER A 65 13.27 -17.02 26.03
N PHE A 66 11.94 -16.83 26.13
CA PHE A 66 11.10 -16.37 25.02
C PHE A 66 11.39 -14.91 24.67
N VAL A 67 11.50 -14.02 25.66
CA VAL A 67 11.86 -12.60 25.46
C VAL A 67 13.28 -12.49 24.87
N LYS A 68 14.24 -13.30 25.31
CA LYS A 68 15.58 -13.34 24.71
C LYS A 68 15.57 -13.82 23.26
N LYS A 69 14.81 -14.87 22.92
CA LYS A 69 14.67 -15.35 21.53
C LYS A 69 14.01 -14.32 20.61
N VAL A 70 12.97 -13.65 21.10
CA VAL A 70 12.28 -12.57 20.35
C VAL A 70 13.21 -11.37 20.16
N SER A 71 13.92 -10.94 21.21
CA SER A 71 14.91 -9.85 21.12
C SER A 71 16.07 -10.18 20.18
N MET A 72 16.55 -11.43 20.15
CA MET A 72 17.60 -11.88 19.22
C MET A 72 17.11 -11.93 17.77
N ALA A 73 15.86 -12.35 17.54
CA ALA A 73 15.26 -12.36 16.21
C ALA A 73 15.01 -10.94 15.68
N SER A 74 14.41 -10.05 16.50
CA SER A 74 14.27 -8.63 16.17
C SER A 74 15.63 -7.96 15.92
N GLY A 75 16.66 -8.34 16.68
CA GLY A 75 18.04 -7.87 16.49
C GLY A 75 18.67 -8.35 15.17
N ALA A 76 18.40 -9.59 14.73
CA ALA A 76 18.87 -10.10 13.45
C ALA A 76 18.17 -9.43 12.25
N ILE A 77 16.87 -9.19 12.38
CA ILE A 77 16.03 -8.49 11.40
C ILE A 77 16.51 -7.04 11.24
N LYS A 78 16.71 -6.35 12.35
CA LYS A 78 17.22 -4.97 12.37
C LYS A 78 18.60 -4.88 11.70
N ARG A 79 19.50 -5.84 11.96
CA ARG A 79 20.81 -5.92 11.30
C ARG A 79 20.71 -6.16 9.80
N PHE A 80 19.73 -6.95 9.34
CA PHE A 80 19.48 -7.13 7.91
C PHE A 80 18.98 -5.82 7.28
N GLN A 81 18.03 -5.13 7.90
CA GLN A 81 17.61 -3.80 7.45
C GLN A 81 18.73 -2.78 7.43
N ASP A 82 19.55 -2.70 8.48
CA ASP A 82 20.71 -1.79 8.52
C ASP A 82 21.69 -2.07 7.37
N ARG A 83 21.78 -3.33 6.91
CA ARG A 83 22.59 -3.71 5.75
C ARG A 83 21.94 -3.33 4.41
N VAL A 84 20.60 -3.34 4.34
CA VAL A 84 19.83 -3.14 3.11
C VAL A 84 19.50 -1.65 2.86
N LEU A 85 19.11 -0.93 3.92
CA LEU A 85 18.75 0.49 3.93
C LEU A 85 19.94 1.41 4.27
N GLY A 86 21.07 0.84 4.71
CA GLY A 86 22.24 1.59 5.17
C GLY A 86 22.19 1.90 6.67
N PRO A 87 23.21 2.60 7.22
CA PRO A 87 23.26 2.89 8.66
C PRO A 87 22.00 3.62 9.09
N ASN A 88 21.37 3.15 10.16
CA ASN A 88 20.15 3.73 10.72
C ASN A 88 20.40 5.19 11.14
N ARG A 89 20.07 6.14 10.25
CA ARG A 89 20.21 7.56 10.53
C ARG A 89 18.95 8.03 11.25
N THR A 90 19.13 8.48 12.48
CA THR A 90 18.02 8.93 13.35
C THR A 90 18.16 10.40 13.70
N GLY A 91 17.02 11.04 13.93
CA GLY A 91 16.96 12.47 14.26
C GLY A 91 16.90 13.36 13.03
N LEU A 92 16.86 14.67 13.28
CA LEU A 92 16.94 15.68 12.22
C LEU A 92 18.42 15.94 11.90
N PRO A 93 18.82 15.93 10.63
CA PRO A 93 20.11 16.48 10.21
C PRO A 93 20.27 17.92 10.70
N SER A 94 21.51 18.34 10.98
CA SER A 94 21.84 19.71 11.39
C SER A 94 21.81 20.66 10.19
N THR A 95 20.62 20.89 9.63
CA THR A 95 20.37 21.72 8.45
C THR A 95 19.19 22.65 8.71
N THR A 96 19.26 23.85 8.12
CA THR A 96 18.20 24.88 8.12
C THR A 96 17.25 24.74 6.94
N SER A 97 17.39 23.69 6.13
CA SER A 97 16.47 23.46 5.03
C SER A 97 15.06 23.11 5.53
N ASP A 98 14.06 23.61 4.81
CA ASP A 98 12.65 23.31 5.05
C ASP A 98 12.40 21.79 5.09
N PHE A 99 11.66 21.36 6.10
CA PHE A 99 11.19 19.99 6.22
C PHE A 99 9.74 19.91 5.71
N TRP A 100 9.48 19.04 4.75
CA TRP A 100 8.12 18.78 4.27
C TRP A 100 7.62 17.44 4.79
N LEU A 101 6.47 17.45 5.44
CA LEU A 101 5.79 16.25 5.94
C LEU A 101 4.38 16.21 5.35
N LEU A 102 4.11 15.28 4.43
CA LEU A 102 2.76 15.05 3.84
C LEU A 102 2.01 16.36 3.52
N GLY A 103 2.59 17.26 2.71
CA GLY A 103 1.98 18.53 2.30
C GLY A 103 2.14 19.71 3.26
N VAL A 104 2.80 19.54 4.42
CA VAL A 104 3.02 20.61 5.40
C VAL A 104 4.51 20.97 5.45
N CYS A 105 4.82 22.25 5.32
CA CYS A 105 6.18 22.79 5.44
C CYS A 105 6.49 23.25 6.86
N TYR A 106 7.65 22.83 7.36
CA TYR A 106 8.25 23.27 8.62
C TYR A 106 9.57 23.97 8.29
N LYS A 107 9.59 25.30 8.48
CA LYS A 107 10.77 26.12 8.21
C LYS A 107 11.71 26.09 9.41
N LEU A 108 12.90 25.52 9.23
CA LEU A 108 13.90 25.41 10.30
C LEU A 108 14.90 26.57 10.14
N SER A 109 14.73 27.65 10.88
CA SER A 109 15.69 28.76 10.92
C SER A 109 16.87 28.45 11.85
N ASP A 110 17.97 29.17 11.66
CA ASP A 110 19.11 29.25 12.60
C ASP A 110 19.08 30.57 13.40
N ASP A 111 18.08 31.43 13.17
CA ASP A 111 18.00 32.75 13.79
C ASP A 111 17.57 32.61 15.25
N GLU A 112 18.42 33.02 16.20
CA GLU A 112 18.14 32.98 17.65
C GLU A 112 16.89 33.79 18.10
N GLU A 113 16.26 34.53 17.18
CA GLU A 113 15.02 35.28 17.41
C GLU A 113 13.74 34.49 17.09
N THR A 114 13.86 33.34 16.40
CA THR A 114 12.75 32.43 16.11
C THR A 114 12.67 31.29 17.13
N ASP A 115 11.44 30.93 17.52
CA ASP A 115 11.16 29.81 18.42
C ASP A 115 11.36 28.46 17.70
N ASP A 116 12.60 28.19 17.25
CA ASP A 116 12.97 26.98 16.51
C ASP A 116 12.66 25.71 17.33
N GLY A 117 12.72 25.83 18.66
CA GLY A 117 12.27 24.80 19.59
C GLY A 117 10.80 24.42 19.41
N SER A 118 9.92 25.39 19.18
CA SER A 118 8.49 25.16 18.93
C SER A 118 8.21 24.57 17.55
N VAL A 119 8.92 25.02 16.49
CA VAL A 119 8.75 24.44 15.14
C VAL A 119 9.18 22.98 15.12
N VAL A 120 10.34 22.66 15.71
CA VAL A 120 10.83 21.28 15.82
C VAL A 120 9.90 20.42 16.69
N ALA A 121 9.34 20.98 17.76
CA ALA A 121 8.34 20.30 18.57
C ALA A 121 7.06 20.00 17.77
N ALA A 122 6.56 20.96 17.00
CA ALA A 122 5.39 20.79 16.15
C ALA A 122 5.60 19.75 15.04
N LEU A 123 6.81 19.71 14.45
CA LEU A 123 7.22 18.68 13.49
C LEU A 123 7.24 17.29 14.13
N LYS A 124 7.90 17.16 15.30
CA LYS A 124 7.95 15.89 16.03
C LYS A 124 6.57 15.41 16.44
N GLN A 125 5.68 16.32 16.87
CA GLN A 125 4.30 16.01 17.20
C GLN A 125 3.52 15.53 15.97
N ASP A 126 3.69 16.15 14.80
CA ASP A 126 3.05 15.70 13.57
C ASP A 126 3.53 14.31 13.16
N PHE A 127 4.84 14.11 13.14
CA PHE A 127 5.46 12.82 12.84
C PHE A 127 4.96 11.73 13.79
N SER A 128 4.95 11.98 15.11
CA SER A 128 4.47 11.00 16.08
C SER A 128 2.98 10.74 16.03
N SER A 129 2.20 11.66 15.46
CA SER A 129 0.77 11.50 15.25
C SER A 129 0.45 10.63 14.03
N ARG A 130 1.43 10.34 13.16
CA ARG A 130 1.21 9.48 12.00
C ARG A 130 1.08 8.03 12.46
N ILE A 131 0.06 7.35 11.95
CA ILE A 131 -0.20 5.92 12.21
C ILE A 131 0.95 5.06 11.69
N LEU A 132 1.61 4.35 12.60
CA LEU A 132 2.60 3.31 12.36
C LEU A 132 1.90 1.94 12.39
N MET A 133 2.22 1.07 11.43
CA MET A 133 1.87 -0.35 11.48
C MET A 133 3.13 -1.16 11.22
N THR A 134 3.40 -2.10 12.11
CA THR A 134 4.60 -2.93 12.07
C THR A 134 4.26 -4.40 11.95
N TYR A 135 5.27 -5.25 11.86
CA TYR A 135 5.10 -6.68 11.98
C TYR A 135 4.35 -7.06 13.26
N ARG A 136 3.41 -7.98 13.11
CA ARG A 136 2.60 -8.54 14.20
C ARG A 136 2.81 -10.04 14.28
N LYS A 137 2.67 -10.58 15.49
CA LYS A 137 2.68 -12.02 15.75
C LYS A 137 1.50 -12.42 16.63
N GLY A 138 1.11 -13.68 16.52
CA GLY A 138 0.01 -14.27 17.28
C GLY A 138 -1.37 -13.86 16.79
N PHE A 139 -1.50 -13.43 15.53
CA PHE A 139 -2.79 -13.36 14.86
C PHE A 139 -3.24 -14.75 14.39
N GLU A 140 -4.52 -14.90 14.10
CA GLU A 140 -5.09 -16.17 13.61
C GLU A 140 -4.45 -16.59 12.28
N PRO A 141 -4.28 -17.90 12.02
CA PRO A 141 -3.66 -18.38 10.79
C PRO A 141 -4.31 -17.79 9.53
N ILE A 142 -3.49 -17.38 8.56
CA ILE A 142 -4.00 -16.84 7.30
C ILE A 142 -4.46 -18.00 6.42
N LYS A 143 -5.77 -18.11 6.18
CA LYS A 143 -6.39 -19.20 5.40
C LYS A 143 -5.96 -20.59 5.92
N ASP A 144 -5.65 -21.50 5.01
CA ASP A 144 -5.18 -22.86 5.32
C ASP A 144 -3.66 -22.92 5.60
N THR A 145 -2.99 -21.77 5.77
CA THR A 145 -1.55 -21.73 6.09
C THR A 145 -1.29 -21.81 7.59
N SER A 146 -0.03 -22.01 7.98
CA SER A 146 0.41 -21.95 9.39
C SER A 146 0.96 -20.58 9.81
N TYR A 147 0.86 -19.56 8.94
CA TYR A 147 1.38 -18.23 9.23
C TYR A 147 0.50 -17.49 10.23
N THR A 148 1.03 -17.32 11.44
CA THR A 148 0.46 -16.52 12.55
C THR A 148 1.29 -15.26 12.85
N SER A 149 2.16 -14.91 11.91
CA SER A 149 3.10 -13.79 12.00
C SER A 149 3.50 -13.34 10.60
N ASP A 150 3.61 -12.04 10.39
CA ASP A 150 4.01 -11.45 9.10
C ASP A 150 5.48 -11.00 9.05
N VAL A 151 6.22 -11.35 10.11
CA VAL A 151 7.65 -11.07 10.23
C VAL A 151 8.44 -11.60 9.03
N ASN A 152 9.27 -10.72 8.45
CA ASN A 152 10.15 -10.95 7.29
C ASN A 152 9.50 -10.99 5.91
N TRP A 153 8.18 -10.85 5.80
CA TRP A 153 7.52 -10.90 4.49
C TRP A 153 6.39 -9.89 4.32
N GLY A 154 5.72 -9.48 5.40
CA GLY A 154 4.58 -8.57 5.37
C GLY A 154 4.91 -7.07 5.25
N CYS A 155 6.18 -6.67 5.13
CA CYS A 155 6.57 -5.26 5.31
C CYS A 155 5.84 -4.34 4.33
N MET A 156 5.75 -4.71 3.05
CA MET A 156 5.07 -3.87 2.05
C MET A 156 3.56 -3.77 2.33
N ILE A 157 2.95 -4.84 2.84
CA ILE A 157 1.56 -4.82 3.28
C ILE A 157 1.41 -3.80 4.40
N ARG A 158 2.26 -3.84 5.43
CA ARG A 158 2.25 -2.86 6.54
C ARG A 158 2.49 -1.44 6.07
N SER A 159 3.45 -1.21 5.19
CA SER A 159 3.69 0.10 4.57
C SER A 159 2.45 0.62 3.85
N SER A 160 1.78 -0.24 3.08
CA SER A 160 0.54 0.14 2.38
C SER A 160 -0.62 0.41 3.36
N GLN A 161 -0.76 -0.40 4.41
CA GLN A 161 -1.77 -0.16 5.45
C GLN A 161 -1.55 1.19 6.14
N MET A 162 -0.30 1.59 6.41
CA MET A 162 0.00 2.92 6.94
C MET A 162 -0.46 4.04 6.02
N LEU A 163 -0.21 3.94 4.70
CA LEU A 163 -0.66 4.95 3.73
C LEU A 163 -2.19 5.07 3.71
N PHE A 164 -2.89 3.94 3.64
CA PHE A 164 -4.36 3.91 3.67
C PHE A 164 -4.93 4.40 4.99
N ALA A 165 -4.27 4.09 6.12
CA ALA A 165 -4.65 4.58 7.43
C ALA A 165 -4.49 6.10 7.51
N GLN A 166 -3.44 6.69 6.92
CA GLN A 166 -3.33 8.15 6.86
C GLN A 166 -4.43 8.77 5.99
N ALA A 167 -4.81 8.17 4.87
CA ALA A 167 -5.91 8.68 4.06
C ALA A 167 -7.22 8.70 4.85
N LEU A 168 -7.52 7.63 5.59
CA LEU A 168 -8.69 7.56 6.48
C LEU A 168 -8.62 8.58 7.63
N LEU A 169 -7.44 8.73 8.24
CA LEU A 169 -7.19 9.73 9.27
C LEU A 169 -7.45 11.14 8.73
N PHE A 170 -6.95 11.45 7.52
CA PHE A 170 -7.14 12.76 6.90
C PHE A 170 -8.58 12.99 6.50
N HIS A 171 -9.28 11.94 6.08
CA HIS A 171 -10.69 11.99 5.73
C HIS A 171 -11.57 12.33 6.94
N ARG A 172 -11.38 11.62 8.07
CA ARG A 172 -12.22 11.76 9.27
C ARG A 172 -11.80 12.94 10.13
N LEU A 173 -10.53 12.99 10.52
CA LEU A 173 -10.01 13.93 11.51
C LEU A 173 -9.26 15.13 10.89
N GLY A 174 -8.89 15.04 9.60
CA GLY A 174 -8.17 16.10 8.89
C GLY A 174 -6.65 16.02 9.03
N ARG A 175 -5.93 16.60 8.05
CA ARG A 175 -4.46 16.61 8.01
C ARG A 175 -3.83 17.30 9.23
N SER A 176 -4.51 18.31 9.79
CA SER A 176 -4.07 19.07 10.97
C SER A 176 -4.24 18.34 12.30
N TRP A 177 -4.93 17.19 12.33
CA TRP A 177 -5.08 16.40 13.55
C TRP A 177 -3.72 15.94 14.09
N ARG A 178 -3.60 15.93 15.42
CA ARG A 178 -2.43 15.48 16.16
C ARG A 178 -2.87 14.59 17.32
N ASN A 179 -2.15 13.50 17.57
CA ASN A 179 -2.37 12.66 18.73
C ASN A 179 -1.97 13.45 19.99
N LYS A 180 -2.93 13.61 20.91
CA LYS A 180 -2.72 14.20 22.24
C LYS A 180 -2.45 13.07 23.23
N ASN A 181 -1.23 12.56 23.24
CA ASN A 181 -0.82 11.70 24.34
C ASN A 181 -0.85 12.56 25.63
N SER A 182 -1.87 12.39 26.47
CA SER A 182 -1.98 12.89 27.86
C SER A 182 -2.93 14.06 28.20
N GLU A 183 -3.83 14.54 27.33
CA GLU A 183 -4.83 15.53 27.76
C GLU A 183 -6.28 15.08 27.53
N VAL A 184 -6.98 14.88 28.64
CA VAL A 184 -8.42 14.58 28.75
C VAL A 184 -9.19 15.75 28.16
N SER A 185 -9.45 15.74 26.85
CA SER A 185 -10.31 16.73 26.23
C SER A 185 -10.91 16.20 24.93
N SER A 186 -12.22 15.98 25.00
CA SER A 186 -13.18 15.48 24.00
C SER A 186 -13.09 13.99 23.66
N VAL A 187 -14.17 13.26 23.96
CA VAL A 187 -14.37 11.82 23.68
C VAL A 187 -14.50 11.55 22.17
N GLN A 188 -14.99 12.53 21.39
CA GLN A 188 -15.31 12.35 19.97
C GLN A 188 -14.08 12.15 19.06
N PRO A 189 -12.99 12.94 19.15
CA PRO A 189 -11.80 12.71 18.33
C PRO A 189 -11.07 11.40 18.64
N GLU A 190 -11.18 10.90 19.87
CA GLU A 190 -10.62 9.61 20.27
C GLU A 190 -11.43 8.45 19.70
N GLN A 191 -12.77 8.54 19.72
CA GLN A 191 -13.65 7.60 19.04
C GLN A 191 -13.29 7.50 17.55
N GLU A 192 -13.39 8.60 16.79
CA GLU A 192 -13.10 8.64 15.35
C GLU A 192 -11.69 8.13 15.00
N TYR A 193 -10.72 8.36 15.88
CA TYR A 193 -9.37 7.82 15.76
C TYR A 193 -9.36 6.28 15.91
N LEU A 194 -10.00 5.73 16.93
CA LEU A 194 -10.13 4.28 17.09
C LEU A 194 -10.89 3.65 15.93
N GLU A 195 -11.94 4.33 15.42
CA GLU A 195 -12.65 3.87 14.22
C GLU A 195 -11.75 3.83 13.00
N THR A 196 -10.73 4.70 12.94
CA THR A 196 -9.74 4.74 11.84
C THR A 196 -8.81 3.54 11.91
N LEU A 197 -8.46 3.07 13.11
CA LEU A 197 -7.56 1.94 13.32
C LEU A 197 -8.25 0.56 13.22
N GLU A 198 -9.48 0.44 13.74
CA GLU A 198 -10.20 -0.84 13.83
C GLU A 198 -10.22 -1.66 12.53
N PRO A 199 -10.45 -1.07 11.33
CA PRO A 199 -10.46 -1.82 10.09
C PRO A 199 -9.13 -2.50 9.75
N PHE A 200 -8.02 -2.09 10.35
CA PHE A 200 -6.68 -2.62 10.08
C PHE A 200 -6.21 -3.71 11.04
N GLY A 201 -7.06 -4.13 11.99
CA GLY A 201 -6.75 -5.23 12.91
C GLY A 201 -6.29 -6.50 12.18
N ASP A 202 -5.46 -7.31 12.84
CA ASP A 202 -4.89 -8.54 12.24
C ASP A 202 -5.85 -9.74 12.35
N SER A 203 -7.06 -9.59 11.82
CA SER A 203 -8.10 -10.62 11.81
C SER A 203 -8.92 -10.54 10.53
N GLU A 204 -9.51 -11.66 10.09
CA GLU A 204 -10.43 -11.68 8.95
C GLU A 204 -11.66 -10.79 9.15
N ALA A 205 -12.05 -10.54 10.41
CA ALA A 205 -13.13 -9.63 10.76
C ALA A 205 -12.82 -8.16 10.40
N SER A 206 -11.55 -7.77 10.45
CA SER A 206 -11.11 -6.40 10.14
C SER A 206 -10.99 -6.20 8.63
N ALA A 207 -11.75 -5.26 8.07
CA ALA A 207 -11.95 -5.13 6.62
C ALA A 207 -10.65 -4.96 5.80
N PHE A 208 -9.64 -4.29 6.37
CA PHE A 208 -8.36 -3.94 5.76
C PHE A 208 -7.18 -4.68 6.39
N SER A 209 -7.46 -5.83 7.01
CA SER A 209 -6.46 -6.70 7.60
C SER A 209 -5.50 -7.29 6.57
N ILE A 210 -4.34 -7.74 7.07
CA ILE A 210 -3.39 -8.52 6.27
C ILE A 210 -4.04 -9.77 5.66
N HIS A 211 -4.94 -10.43 6.39
CA HIS A 211 -5.70 -11.59 5.91
C HIS A 211 -6.53 -11.25 4.68
N ASN A 212 -7.31 -10.16 4.77
CA ASN A 212 -8.19 -9.74 3.70
C ASN A 212 -7.42 -9.23 2.48
N LEU A 213 -6.29 -8.54 2.67
CA LEU A 213 -5.41 -8.11 1.59
C LEU A 213 -4.79 -9.28 0.84
N ILE A 214 -4.29 -10.30 1.57
CA ILE A 214 -3.76 -11.52 0.94
C ILE A 214 -4.86 -12.22 0.15
N LEU A 215 -6.06 -12.35 0.72
CA LEU A 215 -7.18 -13.03 0.07
C LEU A 215 -7.58 -12.39 -1.27
N VAL A 216 -7.68 -11.06 -1.35
CA VAL A 216 -8.05 -10.39 -2.61
C VAL A 216 -6.89 -10.20 -3.56
N GLY A 217 -5.65 -10.23 -3.06
CA GLY A 217 -4.44 -10.03 -3.84
C GLY A 217 -3.88 -11.29 -4.49
N GLU A 218 -4.48 -12.45 -4.31
CA GLU A 218 -3.98 -13.71 -4.90
C GLU A 218 -3.84 -13.64 -6.42
N SER A 219 -4.75 -12.95 -7.11
CA SER A 219 -4.67 -12.73 -8.56
C SER A 219 -3.46 -11.91 -8.98
N TYR A 220 -2.87 -11.15 -8.05
CA TYR A 220 -1.65 -10.36 -8.25
C TYR A 220 -0.42 -11.01 -7.61
N GLY A 221 -0.53 -12.28 -7.19
CA GLY A 221 0.59 -13.06 -6.64
C GLY A 221 0.85 -12.83 -5.14
N LEU A 222 -0.07 -12.21 -4.40
CA LEU A 222 0.07 -12.12 -2.95
C LEU A 222 -0.15 -13.49 -2.31
N ALA A 223 0.79 -13.89 -1.47
CA ALA A 223 0.72 -15.12 -0.69
C ALA A 223 1.38 -14.90 0.68
N ALA A 224 0.85 -15.57 1.71
CA ALA A 224 1.48 -15.56 3.02
C ALA A 224 2.92 -16.11 2.91
N GLY A 225 3.88 -15.41 3.54
CA GLY A 225 5.30 -15.75 3.48
C GLY A 225 6.07 -15.16 2.30
N SER A 226 5.40 -14.51 1.33
CA SER A 226 6.05 -13.91 0.16
C SER A 226 6.07 -12.39 0.24
N TRP A 227 7.15 -11.78 -0.25
CA TRP A 227 7.23 -10.33 -0.39
C TRP A 227 6.37 -9.87 -1.59
N VAL A 228 5.77 -8.69 -1.47
CA VAL A 228 4.93 -8.07 -2.50
C VAL A 228 5.50 -6.71 -2.92
N GLY A 229 5.45 -6.41 -4.21
CA GLY A 229 5.88 -5.12 -4.75
C GLY A 229 4.78 -4.04 -4.73
N PRO A 230 5.13 -2.75 -4.90
CA PRO A 230 4.19 -1.63 -4.85
C PRO A 230 3.01 -1.75 -5.81
N TYR A 231 3.23 -2.16 -7.07
CA TYR A 231 2.15 -2.32 -8.04
C TYR A 231 1.11 -3.35 -7.58
N ALA A 232 1.55 -4.56 -7.21
CA ALA A 232 0.66 -5.64 -6.80
C ALA A 232 -0.15 -5.30 -5.55
N ILE A 233 0.46 -4.60 -4.57
CA ILE A 233 -0.28 -4.18 -3.38
C ILE A 233 -1.30 -3.07 -3.69
N CYS A 234 -0.97 -2.12 -4.58
CA CYS A 234 -1.91 -1.08 -5.03
C CYS A 234 -3.15 -1.70 -5.71
N ARG A 235 -2.95 -2.68 -6.61
CA ARG A 235 -4.06 -3.40 -7.27
C ARG A 235 -4.88 -4.26 -6.29
N SER A 236 -4.23 -4.81 -5.26
CA SER A 236 -4.91 -5.55 -4.20
C SER A 236 -5.83 -4.65 -3.37
N TRP A 237 -5.42 -3.41 -3.07
CA TRP A 237 -6.27 -2.43 -2.40
C TRP A 237 -7.48 -2.02 -3.21
N GLU A 238 -7.31 -1.76 -4.52
CA GLU A 238 -8.43 -1.49 -5.43
C GLU A 238 -9.45 -2.66 -5.41
N SER A 239 -8.95 -3.89 -5.53
CA SER A 239 -9.78 -5.10 -5.47
C SER A 239 -10.49 -5.26 -4.12
N LEU A 240 -9.81 -4.95 -3.02
CA LEU A 240 -10.39 -4.97 -1.68
C LEU A 240 -11.54 -3.99 -1.55
N ALA A 241 -11.34 -2.75 -1.99
CA ALA A 241 -12.36 -1.70 -1.93
C ALA A 241 -13.58 -2.07 -2.77
N CYS A 242 -13.38 -2.58 -4.00
CA CYS A 242 -14.47 -3.07 -4.84
C CYS A 242 -15.26 -4.21 -4.19
N LYS A 243 -14.58 -5.16 -3.53
CA LYS A 243 -15.22 -6.28 -2.83
C LYS A 243 -16.03 -5.79 -1.62
N LYS A 244 -15.43 -4.97 -0.77
CA LYS A 244 -16.03 -4.48 0.48
C LYS A 244 -17.20 -3.53 0.23
N ARG A 245 -17.17 -2.78 -0.87
CA ARG A 245 -18.30 -1.96 -1.35
C ARG A 245 -19.59 -2.75 -1.56
N LYS A 246 -19.51 -4.04 -1.91
CA LYS A 246 -20.67 -4.93 -2.07
C LYS A 246 -21.21 -5.46 -0.74
N GLN A 247 -20.48 -5.29 0.37
CA GLN A 247 -20.70 -5.96 1.66
C GLN A 247 -21.02 -5.00 2.82
N SER A 248 -21.31 -3.72 2.53
CA SER A 248 -21.63 -2.66 3.51
C SER A 248 -20.46 -2.08 4.34
N ASP A 249 -19.28 -2.72 4.36
CA ASP A 249 -18.08 -2.24 5.06
C ASP A 249 -17.11 -1.50 4.12
N SER A 250 -17.56 -0.44 3.45
CA SER A 250 -16.74 0.26 2.44
C SER A 250 -15.80 1.31 3.01
N LEU A 251 -14.65 1.50 2.36
CA LEU A 251 -13.89 2.75 2.49
C LEU A 251 -14.79 3.93 2.14
N PRO A 252 -14.66 5.10 2.80
CA PRO A 252 -15.43 6.30 2.50
C PRO A 252 -14.88 7.08 1.29
N MET A 253 -14.05 6.42 0.47
CA MET A 253 -13.35 7.03 -0.66
C MET A 253 -13.20 6.02 -1.81
N ALA A 254 -13.25 6.52 -3.04
CA ALA A 254 -12.88 5.80 -4.23
C ALA A 254 -11.36 5.59 -4.25
N ILE A 255 -10.93 4.45 -4.80
CA ILE A 255 -9.51 4.18 -5.06
C ILE A 255 -9.33 4.22 -6.58
N HIS A 256 -8.29 4.92 -7.04
CA HIS A 256 -7.91 4.94 -8.44
C HIS A 256 -6.41 4.71 -8.61
N ILE A 257 -6.05 3.74 -9.45
CA ILE A 257 -4.66 3.37 -9.72
C ILE A 257 -4.25 3.95 -11.07
N VAL A 258 -3.24 4.82 -11.07
CA VAL A 258 -2.66 5.39 -12.28
C VAL A 258 -1.56 4.45 -12.75
N SER A 259 -1.90 3.54 -13.65
CA SER A 259 -0.95 2.66 -14.33
C SER A 259 -0.92 2.93 -15.82
N GLY A 260 0.18 2.57 -16.49
CA GLY A 260 0.23 2.54 -17.96
C GLY A 260 -0.84 1.63 -18.55
N SER A 261 -1.09 1.73 -19.87
CA SER A 261 -2.07 0.91 -20.58
C SER A 261 -1.89 -0.57 -20.23
N GLU A 262 -3.00 -1.31 -20.08
CA GLU A 262 -3.05 -2.72 -19.67
C GLU A 262 -2.11 -3.63 -20.50
N ASP A 263 -1.78 -3.21 -21.73
CA ASP A 263 -0.90 -3.95 -22.63
C ASP A 263 0.59 -3.89 -22.26
N GLY A 264 1.04 -3.02 -21.34
CA GLY A 264 2.45 -2.93 -20.92
C GLY A 264 3.47 -2.56 -22.02
N GLU A 265 3.03 -2.43 -23.26
CA GLU A 265 3.86 -2.22 -24.47
C GLU A 265 4.33 -0.77 -24.63
N ARG A 266 3.73 0.18 -23.90
CA ARG A 266 4.08 1.60 -23.99
C ARG A 266 5.01 1.96 -22.84
N GLY A 267 6.32 1.88 -23.08
CA GLY A 267 7.31 2.53 -22.23
C GLY A 267 6.98 4.02 -22.09
N GLY A 268 7.00 4.56 -20.87
CA GLY A 268 6.68 5.97 -20.61
C GLY A 268 6.19 6.22 -19.19
N ALA A 269 6.00 7.50 -18.85
CA ALA A 269 5.39 7.88 -17.58
C ALA A 269 3.88 7.53 -17.61
N PRO A 270 3.31 7.01 -16.51
CA PRO A 270 1.89 6.70 -16.44
C PRO A 270 1.05 7.97 -16.61
N VAL A 271 -0.15 7.81 -17.15
CA VAL A 271 -1.04 8.93 -17.52
C VAL A 271 -2.28 8.92 -16.64
N LEU A 272 -2.49 10.00 -15.90
CA LEU A 272 -3.71 10.28 -15.15
C LEU A 272 -4.78 10.84 -16.10
N CYS A 273 -5.79 10.03 -16.40
CA CYS A 273 -6.94 10.46 -17.19
C CYS A 273 -8.04 11.04 -16.27
N ILE A 274 -8.35 12.32 -16.44
CA ILE A 274 -9.34 13.03 -15.62
C ILE A 274 -10.74 12.40 -15.75
N GLU A 275 -11.15 12.03 -16.98
CA GLU A 275 -12.45 11.38 -17.20
C GLU A 275 -12.56 10.02 -16.50
N ASP A 276 -11.50 9.22 -16.46
CA ASP A 276 -11.51 7.92 -15.79
C ASP A 276 -11.66 8.08 -14.27
N VAL A 277 -11.05 9.13 -13.70
CA VAL A 277 -11.22 9.45 -12.28
C VAL A 277 -12.65 9.90 -11.99
N ILE A 278 -13.20 10.82 -12.79
CA ILE A 278 -14.59 11.27 -12.63
C ILE A 278 -15.55 10.09 -12.74
N LYS A 279 -15.35 9.22 -13.73
CA LYS A 279 -16.12 7.98 -13.88
C LYS A 279 -15.98 7.09 -12.65
N SER A 280 -14.77 6.90 -12.12
CA SER A 280 -14.53 6.12 -10.90
C SER A 280 -15.27 6.70 -9.69
N CYS A 281 -15.31 8.03 -9.55
CA CYS A 281 -16.03 8.72 -8.49
C CYS A 281 -17.56 8.57 -8.61
N VAL A 282 -18.12 8.77 -9.81
CA VAL A 282 -19.55 8.58 -10.09
C VAL A 282 -19.96 7.12 -9.90
N GLU A 283 -19.12 6.19 -10.39
CA GLU A 283 -19.34 4.77 -10.15
C GLU A 283 -19.32 4.47 -8.66
N PHE A 284 -18.41 5.07 -7.88
CA PHE A 284 -18.32 4.93 -6.42
C PHE A 284 -19.55 5.48 -5.68
N SER A 285 -20.07 6.63 -6.09
CA SER A 285 -21.28 7.24 -5.51
C SER A 285 -22.59 6.57 -5.97
N ARG A 286 -22.52 5.52 -6.81
CA ARG A 286 -23.70 4.88 -7.44
C ARG A 286 -24.53 5.86 -8.29
N GLY A 287 -23.88 6.91 -8.80
CA GLY A 287 -24.52 7.98 -9.57
C GLY A 287 -25.31 8.97 -8.72
N GLU A 288 -25.19 8.94 -7.39
CA GLU A 288 -25.86 9.89 -6.49
C GLU A 288 -25.15 11.24 -6.46
N ASP A 289 -23.82 11.22 -6.48
CA ASP A 289 -22.95 12.41 -6.48
C ASP A 289 -22.00 12.41 -7.68
N GLU A 290 -21.67 13.61 -8.18
CA GLU A 290 -20.64 13.77 -9.22
C GLU A 290 -19.22 13.48 -8.72
N TRP A 291 -19.02 13.51 -7.39
CA TRP A 291 -17.71 13.32 -6.79
C TRP A 291 -17.79 12.49 -5.51
N ALA A 292 -16.76 11.68 -5.28
CA ALA A 292 -16.50 11.01 -4.04
C ALA A 292 -15.05 11.29 -3.60
N PRO A 293 -14.75 11.35 -2.29
CA PRO A 293 -13.37 11.44 -1.82
C PRO A 293 -12.50 10.39 -2.53
N LEU A 294 -11.29 10.75 -2.92
CA LEU A 294 -10.44 9.96 -3.80
C LEU A 294 -9.10 9.68 -3.14
N LEU A 295 -8.68 8.42 -3.18
CA LEU A 295 -7.32 7.98 -2.93
C LEU A 295 -6.70 7.55 -4.27
N LEU A 296 -5.75 8.35 -4.74
CA LEU A 296 -5.01 8.11 -5.97
C LEU A 296 -3.68 7.44 -5.65
N LEU A 297 -3.35 6.35 -6.36
CA LEU A 297 -2.05 5.68 -6.25
C LEU A 297 -1.35 5.66 -7.61
N VAL A 298 -0.07 5.97 -7.63
CA VAL A 298 0.76 5.97 -8.85
C VAL A 298 1.94 5.04 -8.64
N PRO A 299 1.84 3.74 -8.97
CA PRO A 299 2.96 2.81 -8.98
C PRO A 299 3.97 3.19 -10.08
N LEU A 300 5.26 3.19 -9.75
CA LEU A 300 6.35 3.66 -10.59
C LEU A 300 7.57 2.73 -10.52
N VAL A 301 8.39 2.80 -11.58
CA VAL A 301 9.76 2.26 -11.60
C VAL A 301 10.69 3.37 -12.09
N LEU A 302 11.48 3.95 -11.18
CA LEU A 302 12.27 5.18 -11.42
C LEU A 302 13.76 4.93 -11.66
N GLY A 303 14.14 3.71 -12.03
CA GLY A 303 15.52 3.30 -12.24
C GLY A 303 15.64 1.78 -12.34
N LEU A 304 16.89 1.30 -12.42
CA LEU A 304 17.19 -0.13 -12.51
C LEU A 304 17.53 -0.72 -11.13
N ASP A 305 18.61 -0.23 -10.52
CA ASP A 305 19.07 -0.69 -9.20
C ASP A 305 18.71 0.26 -8.06
N ARG A 306 18.62 1.54 -8.39
CA ARG A 306 18.37 2.66 -7.49
C ARG A 306 17.58 3.75 -8.20
N VAL A 307 16.93 4.62 -7.44
CA VAL A 307 16.22 5.76 -8.03
C VAL A 307 17.20 6.62 -8.83
N ASN A 308 16.87 6.91 -10.09
CA ASN A 308 17.69 7.79 -10.92
C ASN A 308 17.64 9.22 -10.34
N PRO A 309 18.81 9.86 -10.07
CA PRO A 309 18.89 11.21 -9.51
C PRO A 309 18.04 12.26 -10.24
N ARG A 310 17.78 12.07 -11.54
CA ARG A 310 16.92 12.95 -12.34
C ARG A 310 15.49 13.09 -11.78
N TYR A 311 14.97 12.06 -11.12
CA TYR A 311 13.62 12.07 -10.54
C TYR A 311 13.57 12.62 -9.11
N ILE A 312 14.71 12.80 -8.44
CA ILE A 312 14.75 13.22 -7.02
C ILE A 312 14.10 14.58 -6.80
N PRO A 313 14.35 15.63 -7.62
CA PRO A 313 13.65 16.91 -7.47
C PRO A 313 12.13 16.76 -7.59
N SER A 314 11.67 15.99 -8.57
CA SER A 314 10.23 15.75 -8.77
C SER A 314 9.62 14.95 -7.63
N LEU A 315 10.30 13.91 -7.12
CA LEU A 315 9.85 13.15 -5.96
C LEU A 315 9.68 14.05 -4.74
N LYS A 316 10.67 14.89 -4.45
CA LYS A 316 10.60 15.86 -3.34
C LYS A 316 9.42 16.81 -3.51
N ALA A 317 9.18 17.32 -4.72
CA ALA A 317 8.08 18.22 -5.00
C ALA A 317 6.71 17.60 -4.66
N THR A 318 6.53 16.28 -4.84
CA THR A 318 5.26 15.61 -4.49
C THR A 318 4.92 15.66 -2.99
N PHE A 319 5.91 15.80 -2.10
CA PHE A 319 5.68 15.99 -0.66
C PHE A 319 5.21 17.40 -0.31
N THR A 320 5.32 18.36 -1.23
CA THR A 320 4.82 19.73 -1.05
C THR A 320 3.34 19.87 -1.39
N PHE A 321 2.74 18.86 -2.02
CA PHE A 321 1.35 18.88 -2.43
C PHE A 321 0.46 18.69 -1.19
N PRO A 322 -0.59 19.52 -0.98
CA PRO A 322 -1.52 19.35 0.14
C PRO A 322 -2.20 17.96 0.17
N GLN A 323 -2.31 17.32 -0.98
CA GLN A 323 -2.90 16.00 -1.18
C GLN A 323 -1.93 14.85 -0.83
N SER A 324 -0.65 15.12 -0.59
CA SER A 324 0.38 14.10 -0.46
C SER A 324 0.09 13.11 0.67
N LEU A 325 0.06 11.82 0.33
CA LEU A 325 0.13 10.71 1.27
C LEU A 325 1.54 10.09 1.28
N GLY A 326 2.55 10.75 0.72
CA GLY A 326 3.91 10.22 0.70
C GLY A 326 4.11 9.06 -0.28
N VAL A 327 5.09 8.21 0.01
CA VAL A 327 5.61 7.19 -0.92
C VAL A 327 5.75 5.83 -0.24
N LEU A 328 5.19 4.80 -0.87
CA LEU A 328 5.49 3.40 -0.56
C LEU A 328 6.70 2.98 -1.37
N GLY A 329 7.69 2.34 -0.74
CA GLY A 329 8.84 1.82 -1.48
C GLY A 329 9.74 1.00 -0.61
N GLY A 330 10.98 0.82 -1.06
CA GLY A 330 12.01 0.07 -0.34
C GLY A 330 12.27 -1.29 -0.96
N LYS A 331 13.45 -1.84 -0.63
CA LYS A 331 13.96 -3.05 -1.25
C LYS A 331 13.15 -4.28 -0.82
N PRO A 332 13.19 -5.38 -1.58
CA PRO A 332 12.59 -6.64 -1.15
C PRO A 332 12.99 -7.03 0.28
N GLY A 333 11.99 -7.26 1.14
CA GLY A 333 12.17 -7.56 2.57
C GLY A 333 12.52 -6.37 3.47
N ALA A 334 12.58 -5.15 2.92
CA ALA A 334 12.91 -3.91 3.63
C ALA A 334 12.08 -2.72 3.10
N SER A 335 10.76 -2.84 3.08
CA SER A 335 9.90 -1.74 2.64
C SER A 335 9.79 -0.63 3.69
N THR A 336 9.60 0.59 3.22
CA THR A 336 9.45 1.78 4.05
C THR A 336 8.26 2.60 3.56
N TYR A 337 7.65 3.34 4.48
CA TYR A 337 6.65 4.35 4.13
C TYR A 337 7.24 5.73 4.35
N ILE A 338 7.66 6.38 3.25
CA ILE A 338 8.26 7.72 3.29
C ILE A 338 7.13 8.74 3.45
N VAL A 339 7.16 9.49 4.56
CA VAL A 339 6.14 10.48 4.92
C VAL A 339 6.62 11.92 4.80
N GLY A 340 7.93 12.14 4.74
CA GLY A 340 8.48 13.47 4.61
C GLY A 340 9.83 13.51 3.91
N VAL A 341 10.28 14.71 3.59
CA VAL A 341 11.57 14.98 2.95
C VAL A 341 12.22 16.21 3.55
N GLN A 342 13.54 16.17 3.63
CA GLN A 342 14.38 17.32 3.93
C GLN A 342 15.67 17.15 3.13
N GLU A 343 16.03 18.17 2.34
CA GLU A 343 17.06 18.03 1.31
C GLU A 343 16.79 16.78 0.45
N ASP A 344 17.79 15.94 0.23
CA ASP A 344 17.66 14.70 -0.55
C ASP A 344 17.44 13.46 0.35
N ASN A 345 17.01 13.66 1.59
CA ASN A 345 16.66 12.58 2.53
C ASN A 345 15.15 12.42 2.63
N GLY A 346 14.69 11.17 2.56
CA GLY A 346 13.32 10.76 2.84
C GLY A 346 13.18 10.23 4.26
N PHE A 347 12.24 10.79 5.01
CA PHE A 347 11.89 10.39 6.37
C PHE A 347 10.73 9.41 6.36
N TYR A 348 10.85 8.33 7.13
CA TYR A 348 9.96 7.19 6.97
C TYR A 348 9.49 6.57 8.28
N LEU A 349 8.33 5.91 8.19
CA LEU A 349 7.83 4.99 9.19
C LEU A 349 8.28 3.57 8.85
N ASP A 350 8.84 2.90 9.85
CA ASP A 350 9.53 1.62 9.71
C ASP A 350 8.65 0.47 10.21
N PRO A 351 8.16 -0.42 9.33
CA PRO A 351 7.25 -1.51 9.72
C PRO A 351 7.96 -2.69 10.40
N HIS A 352 9.28 -2.66 10.58
CA HIS A 352 10.03 -3.87 10.88
C HIS A 352 10.17 -4.25 12.35
N ASP A 353 9.60 -3.45 13.25
CA ASP A 353 9.51 -3.81 14.66
C ASP A 353 8.44 -4.89 14.88
N VAL A 354 8.79 -5.94 15.63
CA VAL A 354 7.88 -7.06 15.87
C VAL A 354 7.06 -6.82 17.13
N GLN A 355 5.76 -6.65 16.97
CA GLN A 355 4.81 -6.39 18.05
C GLN A 355 3.79 -7.54 18.17
N GLN A 356 3.12 -7.63 19.32
CA GLN A 356 2.01 -8.59 19.48
C GLN A 356 0.75 -8.05 18.80
N VAL A 357 -0.13 -8.91 18.28
CA VAL A 357 -1.45 -8.47 17.82
C VAL A 357 -2.19 -7.70 18.91
N VAL A 358 -2.85 -6.60 18.53
CA VAL A 358 -3.69 -5.79 19.41
C VAL A 358 -5.06 -5.71 18.77
N THR A 359 -6.11 -6.00 19.55
CA THR A 359 -7.49 -5.81 19.09
C THR A 359 -7.91 -4.38 19.44
N VAL A 360 -8.18 -3.58 18.42
CA VAL A 360 -8.81 -2.26 18.57
C VAL A 360 -10.30 -2.47 18.36
N ASN A 361 -11.09 -2.40 19.44
CA ASN A 361 -12.55 -2.46 19.37
C ASN A 361 -13.13 -1.12 19.84
N LYS A 362 -14.01 -0.53 19.02
CA LYS A 362 -14.80 0.68 19.32
C LYS A 362 -15.66 0.55 20.57
N GLU A 363 -16.05 -0.67 20.95
CA GLU A 363 -16.96 -0.94 22.06
C GLU A 363 -16.25 -0.92 23.43
N THR A 364 -14.91 -1.01 23.45
CA THR A 364 -14.09 -1.01 24.67
C THR A 364 -13.22 0.24 24.76
N LEU A 365 -13.86 1.41 24.79
CA LEU A 365 -13.21 2.73 24.77
C LEU A 365 -12.20 2.96 25.90
N ASP A 366 -12.40 2.32 27.06
CA ASP A 366 -11.65 2.65 28.26
C ASP A 366 -10.27 1.93 28.40
N VAL A 367 -9.88 1.05 27.45
CA VAL A 367 -8.71 0.15 27.64
C VAL A 367 -7.82 -0.05 26.39
N VAL A 368 -8.08 0.58 25.25
CA VAL A 368 -7.27 0.32 24.04
C VAL A 368 -5.98 1.14 24.03
N ASP A 369 -4.87 0.49 24.40
CA ASP A 369 -3.53 1.05 24.22
C ASP A 369 -3.15 1.14 22.74
N THR A 370 -3.18 2.35 22.19
CA THR A 370 -2.80 2.64 20.80
C THR A 370 -1.32 3.00 20.65
N SER A 371 -0.51 2.97 21.70
CA SER A 371 0.91 3.37 21.65
C SER A 371 1.71 2.58 20.62
N SER A 372 1.37 1.32 20.39
CA SER A 372 1.97 0.45 19.36
C SER A 372 1.78 0.93 17.91
N TYR A 373 0.85 1.87 17.69
CA TYR A 373 0.54 2.46 16.39
C TYR A 373 1.19 3.84 16.18
N HIS A 374 2.15 4.22 17.02
CA HIS A 374 2.83 5.52 16.91
C HIS A 374 4.35 5.37 17.02
N CYS A 375 5.08 6.30 16.38
CA CYS A 375 6.53 6.35 16.39
C CYS A 375 7.04 7.75 16.71
N ASN A 376 7.88 7.90 17.72
CA ASN A 376 8.56 9.16 18.01
C ASN A 376 10.00 9.23 17.46
N VAL A 377 10.46 8.19 16.74
CA VAL A 377 11.80 8.11 16.19
C VAL A 377 11.79 8.52 14.74
N LEU A 378 12.33 9.71 14.46
CA LEU A 378 12.59 10.17 13.09
C LEU A 378 13.73 9.34 12.50
N ARG A 379 13.43 8.57 11.45
CA ARG A 379 14.39 7.81 10.65
C ARG A 379 14.42 8.37 9.25
N TYR A 380 15.59 8.39 8.62
CA TYR A 380 15.71 8.85 7.24
C TYR A 380 16.72 8.04 6.43
N VAL A 381 16.52 8.04 5.12
CA VAL A 381 17.41 7.44 4.11
C VAL A 381 17.58 8.41 2.94
N PRO A 382 18.72 8.42 2.25
CA PRO A 382 18.86 9.15 0.99
C PRO A 382 17.82 8.66 -0.03
N LEU A 383 17.13 9.59 -0.69
CA LEU A 383 16.12 9.26 -1.69
C LEU A 383 16.72 8.46 -2.87
N GLU A 384 17.98 8.75 -3.23
CA GLU A 384 18.71 7.99 -4.25
C GLU A 384 18.91 6.51 -3.86
N SER A 385 19.00 6.18 -2.57
CA SER A 385 19.22 4.79 -2.13
C SER A 385 17.95 3.93 -2.08
N LEU A 386 16.79 4.53 -2.34
CA LEU A 386 15.53 3.81 -2.42
C LEU A 386 15.55 2.82 -3.59
N ASP A 387 14.80 1.74 -3.41
CA ASP A 387 14.46 0.86 -4.52
C ASP A 387 13.69 1.66 -5.58
N PRO A 388 14.00 1.51 -6.88
CA PRO A 388 13.34 2.27 -7.92
C PRO A 388 11.85 1.90 -8.07
N SER A 389 11.43 0.73 -7.58
CA SER A 389 10.01 0.36 -7.52
C SER A 389 9.36 1.00 -6.30
N LEU A 390 8.42 1.92 -6.55
CA LEU A 390 7.70 2.66 -5.51
C LEU A 390 6.28 2.99 -5.94
N ALA A 391 5.46 3.52 -5.03
CA ALA A 391 4.15 4.07 -5.36
C ALA A 391 3.92 5.38 -4.62
N LEU A 392 3.49 6.41 -5.36
CA LEU A 392 3.05 7.69 -4.79
C LEU A 392 1.59 7.57 -4.35
N GLY A 393 1.22 8.21 -3.25
CA GLY A 393 -0.18 8.32 -2.83
C GLY A 393 -0.65 9.76 -2.72
N PHE A 394 -1.88 10.01 -3.12
CA PHE A 394 -2.55 11.30 -2.96
C PHE A 394 -3.99 11.12 -2.47
N TYR A 395 -4.43 12.01 -1.59
CA TYR A 395 -5.81 12.07 -1.09
C TYR A 395 -6.47 13.39 -1.50
N CYS A 396 -7.59 13.29 -2.22
CA CYS A 396 -8.41 14.42 -2.64
C CYS A 396 -9.79 14.30 -1.98
N ARG A 397 -10.10 15.15 -1.00
CA ARG A 397 -11.41 15.13 -0.31
C ARG A 397 -12.56 15.46 -1.26
N ASP A 398 -12.35 16.44 -2.12
CA ASP A 398 -13.35 16.99 -3.03
C ASP A 398 -12.75 17.19 -4.43
N LYS A 399 -13.62 17.51 -5.40
CA LYS A 399 -13.21 17.75 -6.79
C LYS A 399 -12.21 18.90 -6.90
N GLY A 400 -12.34 19.95 -6.08
CA GLY A 400 -11.41 21.08 -6.08
C GLY A 400 -9.99 20.66 -5.68
N ALA A 401 -9.87 19.79 -4.67
CA ALA A 401 -8.58 19.21 -4.27
C ALA A 401 -7.97 18.32 -5.37
N PHE A 402 -8.79 17.66 -6.18
CA PHE A 402 -8.33 16.88 -7.34
C PHE A 402 -7.92 17.77 -8.52
N ASP A 403 -8.67 18.83 -8.81
CA ASP A 403 -8.33 19.81 -9.84
C ASP A 403 -6.99 20.51 -9.49
N ASP A 404 -6.77 20.87 -8.22
CA ASP A 404 -5.48 21.41 -7.73
C ASP A 404 -4.33 20.39 -7.86
N LEU A 405 -4.59 19.10 -7.58
CA LEU A 405 -3.60 18.04 -7.81
C LEU A 405 -3.22 17.93 -9.29
N CYS A 406 -4.20 17.96 -10.19
CA CYS A 406 -3.98 17.90 -11.64
C CYS A 406 -3.14 19.07 -12.13
N LEU A 407 -3.43 20.29 -11.64
CA LEU A 407 -2.65 21.48 -11.97
C LEU A 407 -1.19 21.34 -11.53
N ARG A 408 -0.97 20.98 -10.25
CA ARG A 408 0.39 20.79 -9.70
C ARG A 408 1.16 19.69 -10.42
N ALA A 409 0.51 18.57 -10.73
CA ALA A 409 1.11 17.46 -11.44
C ALA A 409 1.50 17.85 -12.88
N SER A 410 0.66 18.63 -13.56
CA SER A 410 0.94 19.14 -14.92
C SER A 410 2.15 20.09 -14.91
N THR A 411 2.19 21.04 -13.98
CA THR A 411 3.35 21.93 -13.81
C THR A 411 4.62 21.14 -13.50
N LEU A 412 4.54 20.15 -12.60
CA LEU A 412 5.68 19.32 -12.27
C LEU A 412 6.19 18.50 -13.47
N ALA A 413 5.28 18.04 -14.33
CA ALA A 413 5.63 17.32 -15.55
C ALA A 413 6.34 18.23 -16.57
N GLU A 414 5.89 19.47 -16.73
CA GLU A 414 6.54 20.48 -17.59
C GLU A 414 7.97 20.81 -17.10
N GLU A 415 8.14 20.96 -15.78
CA GLU A 415 9.43 21.27 -15.16
C GLU A 415 10.42 20.09 -15.15
N SER A 416 9.93 18.86 -15.38
CA SER A 416 10.73 17.62 -15.33
C SER A 416 11.77 17.48 -16.46
N LYS A 417 11.77 18.41 -17.42
CA LYS A 417 12.66 18.41 -18.61
C LYS A 417 12.59 17.09 -19.38
N GLY A 418 11.40 16.52 -19.55
CA GLY A 418 11.17 15.28 -20.31
C GLY A 418 11.35 13.98 -19.51
N ALA A 419 11.35 14.04 -18.17
CA ALA A 419 11.32 12.86 -17.30
C ALA A 419 10.24 13.01 -16.20
N PRO A 420 8.95 13.13 -16.58
CA PRO A 420 7.88 13.31 -15.61
C PRO A 420 7.66 12.02 -14.80
N LEU A 421 7.23 12.17 -13.53
CA LEU A 421 6.82 11.02 -12.72
C LEU A 421 5.53 10.39 -13.25
N PHE A 422 4.58 11.23 -13.66
CA PHE A 422 3.35 10.88 -14.34
C PHE A 422 2.86 12.14 -15.08
N THR A 423 1.98 11.96 -16.07
CA THR A 423 1.37 13.07 -16.80
C THR A 423 -0.15 13.11 -16.58
N VAL A 424 -0.79 14.21 -16.94
CA VAL A 424 -2.24 14.40 -16.80
C VAL A 424 -2.85 14.65 -18.18
N THR A 425 -3.97 14.01 -18.48
CA THR A 425 -4.76 14.25 -19.70
C THR A 425 -6.24 14.39 -19.36
N GLN A 426 -6.98 15.12 -20.20
CA GLN A 426 -8.43 15.24 -20.05
C GLN A 426 -9.13 13.93 -20.45
N THR A 427 -8.77 13.39 -21.62
CA THR A 427 -9.39 12.20 -22.23
C THR A 427 -8.29 11.27 -22.76
N HIS A 428 -8.63 10.00 -23.01
CA HIS A 428 -7.79 9.13 -23.82
C HIS A 428 -7.74 9.67 -25.25
N SER A 429 -6.60 10.22 -25.67
CA SER A 429 -6.36 10.47 -27.09
C SER A 429 -6.33 9.14 -27.83
N LEU A 430 -7.46 8.79 -28.46
CA LEU A 430 -7.52 7.76 -29.51
C LEU A 430 -6.64 8.25 -30.67
N VAL A 431 -5.39 7.81 -30.70
CA VAL A 431 -4.55 8.00 -31.89
C VAL A 431 -5.11 7.07 -32.97
N ASN A 432 -6.00 7.60 -33.81
CA ASN A 432 -6.40 6.96 -35.06
C ASN A 432 -5.16 6.85 -35.96
N HIS A 433 -4.70 5.63 -36.23
CA HIS A 433 -3.71 5.37 -37.27
C HIS A 433 -4.34 5.62 -38.65
N HIS A 434 -4.22 6.85 -39.14
CA HIS A 434 -4.18 7.12 -40.57
C HIS A 434 -2.88 7.87 -40.86
N SER A 435 -1.80 7.12 -41.05
CA SER A 435 -0.63 7.62 -41.76
C SER A 435 -0.41 6.71 -42.97
N SER A 436 -0.94 7.15 -44.10
CA SER A 436 -0.57 6.68 -45.42
C SER A 436 0.90 7.07 -45.67
N CYS A 437 1.81 6.11 -45.56
CA CYS A 437 3.14 6.25 -46.14
C CYS A 437 3.03 6.04 -47.66
N GLU A 438 3.07 7.12 -48.42
CA GLU A 438 3.47 7.06 -49.82
C GLU A 438 4.98 6.88 -49.88
N PHE A 439 5.40 5.75 -50.44
CA PHE A 439 6.79 5.47 -50.81
C PHE A 439 7.19 6.38 -51.98
N VAL A 440 8.26 7.16 -51.80
CA VAL A 440 9.00 7.78 -52.90
C VAL A 440 10.26 6.93 -53.12
N GLU A 441 10.34 6.28 -54.27
CA GLU A 441 11.56 5.61 -54.74
C GLU A 441 12.51 6.65 -55.36
N ASP A 442 13.64 6.91 -54.72
CA ASP A 442 14.76 7.62 -55.35
C ASP A 442 15.69 6.61 -56.03
N ARG A 443 15.88 6.81 -57.34
CA ARG A 443 16.93 6.17 -58.16
C ARG A 443 18.17 7.05 -58.11
N GLU A 444 19.29 6.53 -57.62
CA GLU A 444 20.60 7.15 -57.80
C GLU A 444 21.46 6.33 -58.77
N GLU A 445 22.00 7.03 -59.77
CA GLU A 445 22.89 6.55 -60.82
C GLU A 445 24.32 6.36 -60.30
N GLU A 446 24.96 5.28 -60.72
CA GLU A 446 26.37 4.97 -60.48
C GLU A 446 27.31 5.96 -61.20
N HIS A 447 28.30 6.47 -60.48
CA HIS A 447 29.63 6.72 -61.05
C HIS A 447 30.70 6.47 -59.98
N GLY A 448 31.58 5.52 -60.28
CA GLY A 448 32.62 5.03 -59.37
C GLY A 448 33.88 5.88 -59.36
N GLU A 449 34.67 5.65 -58.31
CA GLU A 449 36.13 5.77 -58.29
C GLU A 449 36.64 4.80 -57.20
N GLU A 450 37.51 3.88 -57.63
CA GLU A 450 38.27 2.95 -56.78
C GLU A 450 39.39 3.73 -56.06
N ASP A 451 39.68 3.41 -54.79
CA ASP A 451 41.06 3.19 -54.34
C ASP A 451 41.14 2.66 -52.88
N ASP A 452 41.59 1.41 -52.81
CA ASP A 452 42.66 0.85 -51.99
C ASP A 452 42.69 1.09 -50.45
N TRP A 453 42.26 0.07 -49.68
CA TRP A 453 42.63 -0.09 -48.26
C TRP A 453 43.42 -1.38 -48.06
N GLN A 454 44.74 -1.23 -47.82
CA GLN A 454 45.61 -2.32 -47.37
C GLN A 454 45.34 -2.68 -45.90
N LEU A 455 45.21 -3.99 -45.67
CA LEU A 455 45.11 -4.68 -44.38
C LEU A 455 46.40 -4.59 -43.56
N LEU A 456 46.27 -4.28 -42.27
CA LEU A 456 47.00 -4.91 -41.16
C LEU A 456 46.11 -4.99 -39.91
#